data_AF-A0A4Q3ANY0-F1
#
_entry.id   AF-A0A4Q3ANY0-F1
#
_cell.length_a   1.000
_cell.length_b   1.000
_cell.length_c   1.000
_cell.angle_alpha   90.00
_cell.angle_beta   90.00
_cell.angle_gamma   90.00
#
_symmetry.space_group_name_H-M   'P 1'
#
loop_
_entity.id
_entity.type
_entity.pdbx_description
1 polymer ?
#
loop_
_entity_poly.entity_id
_entity_poly.type
_entity_poly.pdbx_seq_one_letter_code
_entity_poly.pdbx_strand_id
1 'polypeptide(L)' 'MAAPQLELIWASWTRPPEEIAAIERSRYFAGCNDARAAGAAPIYRGAPGYRPEMDGDGDGIACEPHY' A
#
# COMPACT_ATOMS: atom_id res chain seq x y z
N MET A 1 -20.92 -3.36 -36.63
CA MET A 1 -19.87 -2.32 -36.56
C MET A 1 -20.05 -1.62 -35.22
N ALA A 2 -19.35 -2.10 -34.18
CA ALA A 2 -19.55 -1.72 -32.78
C ALA A 2 -18.70 -0.48 -32.42
N ALA A 3 -19.27 0.47 -31.69
CA ALA A 3 -18.65 1.73 -31.32
C ALA A 3 -17.44 1.51 -30.37
N PRO A 4 -16.19 1.80 -30.80
CA PRO A 4 -14.98 1.44 -30.04
C PRO A 4 -14.56 2.47 -28.97
N GLN A 5 -15.34 3.53 -28.71
CA GLN A 5 -14.90 4.63 -27.82
C GLN A 5 -15.36 4.50 -26.36
N LEU A 6 -16.44 3.75 -26.08
CA LEU A 6 -16.94 3.61 -24.71
C LEU A 6 -16.09 2.65 -23.87
N GLU A 7 -15.21 1.86 -24.49
CA GLU A 7 -14.32 0.94 -23.77
C GLU A 7 -13.05 1.59 -23.21
N LEU A 8 -12.63 2.70 -23.82
CA LEU A 8 -11.44 3.43 -23.40
C LEU A 8 -11.67 4.27 -22.14
N ILE A 9 -12.90 4.72 -21.90
CA ILE A 9 -13.21 5.53 -20.72
C ILE A 9 -13.18 4.71 -19.43
N TRP A 10 -13.59 3.43 -19.45
CA TRP A 10 -13.48 2.56 -18.27
C TRP A 10 -12.05 2.04 -18.05
N ALA A 11 -11.27 1.83 -19.13
CA ALA A 11 -9.86 1.48 -19.04
C ALA A 11 -8.98 2.62 -18.49
N SER A 12 -9.35 3.88 -18.75
CA SER A 12 -8.59 5.06 -18.28
C SER A 12 -8.70 5.34 -16.77
N TRP A 13 -9.63 4.70 -16.07
CA TRP A 13 -9.86 4.88 -14.64
C TRP A 13 -9.22 3.79 -13.76
N THR A 14 -8.85 2.66 -14.33
CA THR A 14 -8.18 1.58 -13.60
C THR A 14 -6.68 1.67 -13.78
N ARG A 15 -5.96 2.02 -12.71
CA ARG A 15 -4.50 1.83 -12.68
C ARG A 15 -4.19 0.36 -12.97
N PRO A 16 -3.20 0.07 -13.83
CA PRO A 16 -2.84 -1.30 -14.10
C PRO A 16 -2.33 -1.96 -12.81
N PRO A 17 -2.64 -3.25 -12.59
CA PRO A 17 -2.29 -3.95 -11.35
C PRO A 17 -0.77 -3.98 -11.10
N GLU A 18 0.05 -3.79 -12.14
CA GLU A 18 1.49 -3.62 -12.02
C GLU A 18 1.89 -2.30 -11.34
N GLU A 19 1.17 -1.20 -11.60
CA GLU A 19 1.41 0.10 -10.96
C GLU A 19 0.95 0.06 -9.50
N ILE A 20 -0.20 -0.57 -9.24
CA ILE A 20 -0.63 -0.83 -7.86
C ILE A 20 0.43 -1.67 -7.15
N ALA A 21 0.85 -2.80 -7.72
CA ALA A 21 1.90 -3.63 -7.14
C ALA A 21 3.24 -2.88 -6.96
N ALA A 22 3.57 -1.93 -7.85
CA ALA A 22 4.77 -1.10 -7.73
C ALA A 22 4.63 -0.07 -6.59
N ILE A 23 3.46 0.52 -6.37
CA ILE A 23 3.17 1.38 -5.21
C ILE A 23 3.25 0.57 -3.92
N GLU A 24 2.65 -0.63 -3.90
CA GLU A 24 2.69 -1.54 -2.74
C GLU A 24 4.13 -1.98 -2.43
N ARG A 25 4.94 -2.31 -3.47
CA ARG A 25 6.36 -2.67 -3.32
C ARG A 25 7.24 -1.48 -2.98
N SER A 26 6.91 -0.27 -3.43
CA SER A 26 7.65 0.95 -3.05
C SER A 26 7.47 1.31 -1.58
N ARG A 27 6.42 0.78 -0.93
CA ARG A 27 6.22 0.86 0.52
C ARG A 27 6.85 -0.31 1.29
N TYR A 28 7.87 -0.96 0.73
CA TYR A 28 8.70 -1.87 1.53
C TYR A 28 9.60 -1.06 2.45
N PHE A 29 9.16 -0.88 3.70
CA PHE A 29 9.95 -0.23 4.73
C PHE A 29 10.95 -1.21 5.33
N ALA A 30 12.21 -0.79 5.47
CA ALA A 30 13.23 -1.61 6.13
C ALA A 30 12.92 -1.83 7.62
N GLY A 31 12.12 -0.94 8.22
CA GLY A 31 11.65 -1.02 9.59
C GLY A 31 10.78 0.17 9.95
N CYS A 32 10.33 0.24 11.20
CA CYS A 32 9.39 1.26 11.65
C CYS A 32 9.92 2.70 11.59
N ASN A 33 11.25 2.89 11.69
CA ASN A 33 11.87 4.20 11.51
C ASN A 33 11.70 4.71 10.07
N ASP A 34 11.86 3.84 9.09
CA ASP A 34 11.73 4.17 7.67
C ASP A 34 10.26 4.42 7.31
N ALA A 35 9.35 3.57 7.80
CA ALA A 35 7.91 3.77 7.69
C ALA A 35 7.45 5.11 8.27
N ARG A 36 7.99 5.50 9.42
CA ARG A 36 7.67 6.77 10.08
C ARG A 36 8.28 7.97 9.34
N ALA A 37 9.52 7.85 8.87
CA ALA A 37 10.18 8.88 8.06
C ALA A 37 9.44 9.12 6.72
N ALA A 38 8.90 8.06 6.12
CA ALA A 38 8.08 8.13 4.92
C ALA A 38 6.63 8.59 5.18
N GLY A 39 6.24 8.82 6.45
CA GLY A 39 4.87 9.21 6.81
C GLY A 39 3.82 8.12 6.56
N ALA A 40 4.25 6.85 6.51
CA ALA A 40 3.38 5.70 6.31
C ALA A 40 2.97 5.00 7.62
N ALA A 41 3.62 5.32 8.74
CA ALA A 41 3.21 4.85 10.07
C ALA A 41 2.10 5.76 10.67
N PRO A 42 1.14 5.21 11.43
CA PRO A 42 0.95 3.78 11.77
C PRO A 42 0.46 2.95 10.58
N ILE A 43 0.99 1.73 10.44
CA ILE A 43 0.64 0.83 9.34
C ILE A 43 -0.39 -0.19 9.82
N TYR A 44 -1.60 -0.12 9.28
CA TYR A 44 -2.68 -1.05 9.65
C TYR A 44 -2.60 -2.37 8.89
N ARG A 45 -3.11 -3.45 9.50
CA ARG A 45 -3.26 -4.76 8.86
C ARG A 45 -4.03 -4.64 7.54
N GLY A 46 -3.38 -5.09 6.46
CA GLY A 46 -3.92 -5.00 5.09
C GLY A 46 -3.52 -3.73 4.33
N ALA A 47 -2.82 -2.79 4.98
CA ALA A 47 -2.20 -1.67 4.28
C ALA A 47 -0.90 -2.09 3.56
N PRO A 48 -0.56 -1.42 2.44
CA PRO A 48 0.75 -1.55 1.82
C PRO A 48 1.88 -1.32 2.82
N GLY A 49 2.76 -2.31 2.94
CA GLY A 49 3.88 -2.28 3.86
C GLY A 49 3.59 -2.84 5.26
N TYR A 50 2.37 -3.32 5.53
CA TYR A 50 2.09 -4.04 6.78
C TYR A 50 2.80 -5.38 6.79
N ARG A 51 3.54 -5.64 7.87
CA ARG A 51 4.13 -6.94 8.14
C ARG A 51 3.85 -7.31 9.59
N PRO A 52 3.37 -8.54 9.86
CA PRO A 52 3.16 -9.01 11.22
C PRO A 52 4.48 -9.05 12.02
N GLU A 53 5.64 -9.07 11.34
CA GLU A 53 6.95 -8.98 12.00
C GLU A 53 7.27 -7.57 12.53
N MET A 54 6.56 -6.54 12.08
CA MET A 54 6.69 -5.14 12.52
C MET A 54 5.64 -4.74 13.56
N ASP A 55 4.70 -5.65 13.83
CA ASP A 55 3.60 -5.56 14.78
C ASP A 55 4.01 -6.37 16.02
N GLY A 56 4.69 -5.70 16.95
CA GLY A 56 5.38 -6.36 18.07
C GLY A 56 4.44 -6.97 19.10
N ASP A 57 3.23 -6.42 19.23
CA ASP A 57 2.17 -6.84 20.13
C ASP A 57 1.06 -7.62 19.42
N GLY A 58 1.00 -7.56 18.09
CA GLY A 58 0.15 -8.41 17.25
C GLY A 58 -1.30 -7.93 17.15
N ASP A 59 -1.56 -6.67 17.51
CA ASP A 59 -2.91 -6.09 17.55
C ASP A 59 -3.44 -5.73 16.14
N GLY A 60 -2.56 -5.75 15.14
CA GLY A 60 -2.88 -5.37 13.77
C GLY A 60 -2.40 -3.97 13.38
N ILE A 61 -1.61 -3.28 14.20
CA ILE A 61 -1.04 -1.97 13.92
C ILE A 61 0.48 -2.05 14.03
N ALA A 62 1.16 -2.08 12.89
CA ALA A 62 2.61 -2.01 12.86
C ALA A 62 3.11 -0.56 13.02
N CYS A 63 4.25 -0.41 13.69
CA CYS A 63 4.97 0.85 13.82
C CYS A 63 4.19 1.97 14.53
N GLU A 64 3.46 1.60 15.57
CA GLU A 64 2.74 2.53 16.41
C GLU A 64 3.65 3.65 16.95
N PRO A 65 3.07 4.85 17.20
CA PRO A 65 3.80 5.96 17.79
C PRO A 65 4.16 5.74 19.28
N HIS A 66 3.58 4.72 19.93
CA HIS A 66 3.75 4.48 21.37
C HIS A 66 4.71 3.31 21.67
N TYR A 67 5.89 3.72 22.15
CA TYR A 67 7.07 3.06 22.79
C TYR A 67 7.74 1.85 22.12
#